data_AF-A0A4S2MWA6-F1
#
_entry.id   AF-A0A4S2MWA6-F1
#
_cell.length_a   1.000
_cell.length_b   1.000
_cell.length_c   1.000
_cell.angle_alpha   90.00
_cell.angle_beta   90.00
_cell.angle_gamma   90.00
#
_symmetry.space_group_name_H-M   'P 1'
#
loop_
_entity.id
_entity.type
_entity.pdbx_description
1 polymer ?
#
loop_
_entity_poly.entity_id
_entity_poly.type
_entity_poly.pdbx_seq_one_letter_code
_entity_poly.pdbx_strand_id
1 'polypeptide(L)'
;MMMGVTCLEVDRNSASSGEVLEWREQRWFLAGGERVKDVEKSGDGEGRGVDALVTRHDQARLPKCNSSGALSSYSSSSSSTLIFSYPAMSAPPPSSAAADSGIPLDYLHDQSTVRLIELPPAVLSLLTSSSTPILQIKATTPPEKAPTSSSAYNAVLCTSSQTYALRQVSTSNTIFLTTPDATGQRLTATSTITSHLELFPNPNSPSALLQPHLQPYNGWEDADIRSTTMEDVVDEPVTRMSLLPELPISDGEFTEAWRASGAFEWRGKIYQPTPTVLVKALQVIFTATTAERLGIETEVGVKIEDIMKAIDDDEVPRGLIEGVIGVVCDELDTGRWKLNLERCCKVAGKAVLQAWGEAHKVAKGPSDLLYVGFMKKWKDAVPHSCKGLCKTELIEDWYTMPTPNTIRFNPSGSGSPSSTGDSTVTTSAAFAPAASKNKWHEKFRKGKIK
;
A
#
# COMPACT_ATOMS: atom_id res chain seq x y z
N MET A 1 -28.06 3.32 8.05
CA MET A 1 -26.72 3.23 7.42
C MET A 1 -26.73 4.24 6.27
N MET A 2 -26.07 5.39 6.40
CA MET A 2 -26.02 6.39 5.32
C MET A 2 -24.96 5.95 4.32
N MET A 3 -25.34 5.70 3.08
CA MET A 3 -24.40 5.56 1.97
C MET A 3 -24.22 6.94 1.35
N GLY A 4 -23.04 7.54 1.49
CA GLY A 4 -22.67 8.73 0.73
C GLY A 4 -22.26 8.31 -0.67
N VAL A 5 -22.98 8.78 -1.69
CA VAL A 5 -22.63 8.54 -3.10
C VAL A 5 -21.95 9.81 -3.63
N THR A 6 -20.73 9.66 -4.14
CA THR A 6 -19.97 10.76 -4.76
C THR A 6 -19.75 10.41 -6.23
N CYS A 7 -20.02 11.35 -7.14
CA CYS A 7 -19.79 11.16 -8.57
C CYS A 7 -18.43 11.72 -8.98
N LEU A 8 -17.78 11.04 -9.93
CA LEU A 8 -16.59 11.48 -10.62
C LEU A 8 -16.94 11.78 -12.07
N GLU A 9 -16.58 12.97 -12.54
CA GLU A 9 -16.68 13.36 -13.95
C GLU A 9 -15.29 13.21 -14.57
N VAL A 10 -15.17 12.40 -15.62
CA VAL A 10 -13.91 12.13 -16.32
C VAL A 10 -14.01 12.71 -17.72
N ASP A 11 -13.22 13.74 -18.00
CA ASP A 11 -13.21 14.40 -19.30
C ASP A 11 -12.32 13.62 -20.27
N ARG A 12 -12.92 12.95 -21.26
CA ARG A 12 -12.20 12.11 -22.24
C ARG A 12 -11.77 12.96 -23.43
N ASN A 13 -10.67 13.70 -23.33
CA ASN A 13 -10.11 14.40 -24.49
C ASN A 13 -8.58 14.60 -24.46
N SER A 14 -7.78 13.58 -24.09
CA SER A 14 -6.44 13.36 -24.70
C SER A 14 -5.76 12.09 -24.15
N ALA A 15 -5.64 11.04 -24.98
CA ALA A 15 -4.83 9.88 -24.62
C ALA A 15 -3.32 10.20 -24.75
N SER A 16 -2.71 10.67 -23.68
CA SER A 16 -1.27 10.54 -23.43
C SER A 16 -1.02 10.48 -21.92
N SER A 17 -0.15 9.55 -21.52
CA SER A 17 0.25 9.20 -20.16
C SER A 17 0.24 10.35 -19.13
N GLY A 18 -0.47 10.13 -18.00
CA GLY A 18 -0.34 10.95 -16.80
C GLY A 18 -1.44 11.98 -16.55
N GLU A 19 -2.72 11.62 -16.75
CA GLU A 19 -3.82 12.53 -16.41
C GLU A 19 -3.97 12.71 -14.89
N VAL A 20 -3.93 13.96 -14.45
CA VAL A 20 -4.26 14.38 -13.08
C VAL A 20 -5.76 14.67 -13.03
N LEU A 21 -6.52 13.89 -12.26
CA LEU A 21 -7.96 14.10 -12.06
C LEU A 21 -8.18 15.26 -11.07
N GLU A 22 -8.94 16.27 -11.49
CA GLU A 22 -9.33 17.40 -10.62
C GLU A 22 -10.68 17.09 -9.93
N TRP A 23 -10.74 17.32 -8.62
CA TRP A 23 -11.90 16.97 -7.78
C TRP A 23 -12.90 18.13 -7.68
N ARG A 24 -14.20 17.81 -7.83
CA ARG A 24 -15.31 18.71 -7.45
C ARG A 24 -16.28 17.97 -6.53
N GLU A 25 -16.42 18.44 -5.29
CA GLU A 25 -17.37 17.87 -4.32
C GLU A 25 -18.79 18.29 -4.67
N GLN A 26 -19.69 17.33 -4.88
CA GLN A 26 -21.13 17.54 -4.88
C GLN A 26 -21.77 16.55 -3.91
N ARG A 27 -22.53 17.05 -2.93
CA ARG A 27 -23.17 16.22 -1.91
C ARG A 27 -24.58 15.82 -2.34
N TRP A 28 -24.90 14.54 -2.16
CA TRP A 28 -26.19 13.97 -2.49
C TRP A 28 -26.76 13.16 -1.31
N PHE A 29 -28.07 13.20 -1.14
CA PHE A 29 -28.79 12.44 -0.12
C PHE A 29 -29.62 11.34 -0.79
N LEU A 30 -29.48 10.10 -0.33
CA LEU A 30 -30.37 9.00 -0.71
C LEU A 30 -31.65 9.07 0.14
N ALA A 31 -32.79 9.36 -0.49
CA ALA A 31 -34.10 9.22 0.15
C ALA A 31 -34.59 7.76 0.00
N GLY A 32 -34.31 6.94 1.01
CA GLY A 32 -34.93 5.61 1.16
C GLY A 32 -36.25 5.74 1.91
N GLY A 33 -37.37 5.49 1.23
CA GLY A 33 -38.68 5.40 1.86
C GLY A 33 -38.94 4.00 2.41
N GLU A 34 -38.78 3.80 3.73
CA GLU A 34 -39.35 2.65 4.42
C GLU A 34 -40.51 3.11 5.33
N ARG A 35 -41.70 2.50 5.13
CA ARG A 35 -42.81 2.59 6.08
C ARG A 35 -42.49 1.75 7.30
N VAL A 36 -42.14 2.39 8.41
CA VAL A 36 -42.12 1.77 9.74
C VAL A 36 -43.55 1.78 10.29
N LYS A 37 -44.03 0.61 10.73
CA LYS A 37 -45.30 0.44 11.44
C LYS A 37 -45.13 0.91 12.88
N ASP A 38 -46.09 1.72 13.34
CA ASP A 38 -46.24 2.12 14.73
C ASP A 38 -46.39 0.91 15.66
N VAL A 39 -45.62 0.91 16.75
CA VAL A 39 -45.91 0.16 17.97
C VAL A 39 -45.75 1.12 19.13
N GLU A 40 -46.90 1.51 19.70
CA GLU A 40 -46.97 2.15 21.01
C GLU A 40 -46.50 1.18 22.11
N LYS A 41 -45.69 1.68 23.06
CA LYS A 41 -45.92 1.46 24.50
C LYS A 41 -44.96 2.28 25.38
N SER A 42 -45.57 3.23 26.09
CA SER A 42 -45.46 3.55 27.53
C SER A 42 -44.21 3.14 28.32
N GLY A 43 -43.69 4.07 29.12
CA GLY A 43 -42.95 3.73 30.34
C GLY A 43 -42.13 4.88 30.94
N ASP A 44 -42.68 5.48 31.99
CA ASP A 44 -42.13 6.55 32.83
C ASP A 44 -40.78 6.23 33.50
N GLY A 45 -40.04 7.26 33.91
CA GLY A 45 -38.95 7.11 34.89
C GLY A 45 -38.07 8.34 35.11
N GLU A 46 -38.37 9.11 36.15
CA GLU A 46 -37.57 10.20 36.74
C GLU A 46 -36.12 9.83 37.10
N GLY A 47 -35.22 10.84 37.13
CA GLY A 47 -33.94 10.71 37.84
C GLY A 47 -32.99 11.91 37.74
N ARG A 48 -33.05 12.79 38.76
CA ARG A 48 -32.15 13.88 39.23
C ARG A 48 -30.66 13.78 38.81
N GLY A 49 -29.97 14.88 38.44
CA GLY A 49 -29.25 15.83 39.34
C GLY A 49 -27.95 15.19 39.87
N VAL A 50 -26.72 15.72 39.75
CA VAL A 50 -26.18 16.98 40.30
C VAL A 50 -24.76 17.29 39.73
N ASP A 51 -24.45 18.58 39.63
CA ASP A 51 -23.20 19.33 39.89
C ASP A 51 -21.79 18.87 39.45
N ALA A 52 -21.23 19.72 38.57
CA ALA A 52 -19.99 20.51 38.69
C ALA A 52 -18.68 19.87 39.20
N LEU A 53 -17.62 20.01 38.39
CA LEU A 53 -16.34 20.54 38.90
C LEU A 53 -15.54 21.29 37.82
N VAL A 54 -15.20 22.52 38.18
CA VAL A 54 -14.27 23.44 37.52
C VAL A 54 -12.85 23.07 37.92
N THR A 55 -11.90 23.06 36.97
CA THR A 55 -10.51 23.44 37.30
C THR A 55 -9.82 24.14 36.14
N ARG A 56 -9.38 25.36 36.43
CA ARG A 56 -8.46 26.19 35.65
C ARG A 56 -7.05 25.60 35.69
N HIS A 57 -6.27 25.78 34.64
CA HIS A 57 -4.83 26.00 34.78
C HIS A 57 -4.27 26.90 33.67
N ASP A 58 -3.09 27.43 33.98
CA ASP A 58 -2.66 28.80 33.71
C ASP A 58 -1.99 29.06 32.36
N GLN A 59 -2.05 30.33 32.01
CA GLN A 59 -1.28 31.01 30.98
C GLN A 59 0.22 31.05 31.32
N ALA A 60 1.08 30.81 30.32
CA ALA A 60 2.49 31.20 30.37
C ALA A 60 3.00 31.78 29.04
N ARG A 61 3.14 33.12 29.07
CA ARG A 61 4.18 34.00 28.49
C ARG A 61 4.92 33.58 27.19
N LEU A 62 4.70 34.39 26.16
CA LEU A 62 5.64 34.66 25.05
C LEU A 62 6.60 35.81 25.40
N PRO A 63 7.84 35.83 24.87
CA PRO A 63 8.64 37.04 24.77
C PRO A 63 8.48 37.75 23.42
N LYS A 64 8.52 39.09 23.49
CA LYS A 64 8.50 40.06 22.39
C LYS A 64 9.88 40.16 21.73
N CYS A 65 9.91 40.26 20.40
CA CYS A 65 10.98 40.93 19.67
C CYS A 65 10.37 41.95 18.71
N ASN A 66 10.78 43.21 18.88
CA ASN A 66 10.55 44.32 17.97
C ASN A 66 11.62 44.31 16.88
N SER A 67 11.23 44.48 15.62
CA SER A 67 11.96 45.36 14.71
C SER A 67 11.04 45.83 13.58
N SER A 68 11.13 47.13 13.36
CA SER A 68 10.35 48.00 12.49
C SER A 68 10.97 48.10 11.10
N GLY A 69 10.12 48.22 10.06
CA GLY A 69 10.54 48.51 8.69
C GLY A 69 9.38 48.54 7.69
N ALA A 70 8.71 49.69 7.61
CA ALA A 70 7.77 50.18 6.58
C ALA A 70 8.22 49.90 5.12
N LEU A 71 7.43 49.94 4.04
CA LEU A 71 6.03 50.26 3.70
C LEU A 71 5.91 49.83 2.22
N SER A 72 4.85 49.11 1.82
CA SER A 72 4.20 49.33 0.51
C SER A 72 2.87 48.57 0.48
N SER A 73 1.82 49.37 0.46
CA SER A 73 0.41 49.04 0.40
C SER A 73 0.00 48.49 -0.97
N TYR A 74 -0.70 47.36 -0.98
CA TYR A 74 -1.83 47.13 -1.88
C TYR A 74 -2.95 46.49 -1.07
N SER A 75 -3.94 47.33 -0.74
CA SER A 75 -5.21 46.95 -0.15
C SER A 75 -6.16 46.51 -1.26
N SER A 76 -6.66 45.28 -1.17
CA SER A 76 -7.97 44.89 -1.70
C SER A 76 -8.48 43.72 -0.86
N SER A 77 -9.04 44.07 0.29
CA SER A 77 -9.82 43.19 1.14
C SER A 77 -11.23 43.04 0.54
N SER A 78 -11.52 41.89 -0.04
CA SER A 78 -12.90 41.45 -0.29
C SER A 78 -13.20 40.32 0.68
N SER A 79 -13.57 40.70 1.90
CA SER A 79 -14.13 39.77 2.87
C SER A 79 -15.62 39.64 2.55
N SER A 80 -15.99 38.59 1.82
CA SER A 80 -17.40 38.26 1.57
C SER A 80 -17.90 37.42 2.74
N THR A 81 -18.49 38.08 3.73
CA THR A 81 -19.33 37.43 4.73
C THR A 81 -20.64 37.01 4.07
N LEU A 82 -20.87 35.71 3.91
CA LEU A 82 -22.18 35.18 3.55
C LEU A 82 -23.10 35.26 4.77
N ILE A 83 -24.00 36.24 4.78
CA ILE A 83 -25.12 36.29 5.71
C ILE A 83 -26.19 35.33 5.16
N PHE A 84 -26.42 34.21 5.85
CA PHE A 84 -27.59 33.37 5.61
C PHE A 84 -28.82 34.07 6.20
N SER A 85 -29.55 34.80 5.35
CA SER A 85 -30.90 35.24 5.66
C SER A 85 -31.88 34.09 5.38
N TYR A 86 -32.42 33.50 6.43
CA TYR A 86 -33.58 32.60 6.30
C TYR A 86 -34.78 33.40 5.77
N PRO A 87 -35.45 32.96 4.69
CA PRO A 87 -36.72 33.56 4.32
C PRO A 87 -37.71 33.30 5.47
N ALA A 88 -38.36 34.38 5.94
CA ALA A 88 -39.40 34.30 6.94
C ALA A 88 -40.47 33.28 6.48
N MET A 89 -40.71 32.27 7.31
CA MET A 89 -41.76 31.27 7.07
C MET A 89 -43.12 31.98 7.04
N SER A 90 -43.66 32.25 5.85
CA SER A 90 -45.05 32.67 5.71
C SER A 90 -45.95 31.48 6.01
N ALA A 91 -47.01 31.72 6.78
CA ALA A 91 -48.00 30.73 7.20
C ALA A 91 -48.55 29.89 6.02
N PRO A 92 -48.85 28.60 6.24
CA PRO A 92 -49.36 27.74 5.19
C PRO A 92 -50.77 28.15 4.76
N PRO A 93 -51.09 28.19 3.45
CA PRO A 93 -52.45 28.37 2.99
C PRO A 93 -53.30 27.12 3.29
N PRO A 94 -54.63 27.28 3.44
CA PRO A 94 -55.51 26.19 3.84
C PRO A 94 -55.69 25.17 2.72
N SER A 95 -55.25 23.94 2.99
CA SER A 95 -55.88 22.66 2.62
C SER A 95 -56.81 22.70 1.40
N SER A 96 -56.24 22.73 0.19
CA SER A 96 -56.91 22.19 -1.01
C SER A 96 -56.40 20.78 -1.25
N ALA A 97 -57.32 19.85 -1.48
CA ALA A 97 -57.11 18.42 -1.74
C ALA A 97 -55.77 18.11 -2.42
N ALA A 98 -54.91 17.35 -1.74
CA ALA A 98 -53.65 16.87 -2.25
C ALA A 98 -53.90 15.90 -3.41
N ALA A 99 -53.96 16.45 -4.62
CA ALA A 99 -53.69 15.69 -5.82
C ALA A 99 -52.27 15.13 -5.69
N ASP A 100 -52.10 13.88 -6.11
CA ASP A 100 -50.84 13.14 -6.12
C ASP A 100 -49.85 13.77 -7.11
N SER A 101 -49.39 15.00 -6.80
CA SER A 101 -48.54 15.80 -7.66
C SER A 101 -47.09 15.34 -7.48
N GLY A 102 -46.79 14.17 -8.02
CA GLY A 102 -45.43 13.66 -8.09
C GLY A 102 -44.48 14.67 -8.76
N ILE A 103 -43.20 14.60 -8.42
CA ILE A 103 -42.15 15.41 -9.04
C ILE A 103 -41.97 14.91 -10.49
N PRO A 104 -42.16 15.74 -11.53
CA PRO A 104 -41.97 15.31 -12.91
C PRO A 104 -40.52 14.88 -13.17
N LEU A 105 -40.36 13.76 -13.88
CA LEU A 105 -39.07 13.20 -14.27
C LEU A 105 -38.92 13.24 -15.80
N ASP A 106 -37.90 13.95 -16.26
CA ASP A 106 -37.50 13.95 -17.65
C ASP A 106 -36.34 13.01 -17.92
N TYR A 107 -36.19 12.63 -19.17
CA TYR A 107 -35.08 11.82 -19.64
C TYR A 107 -34.26 12.60 -20.67
N LEU A 108 -32.98 12.83 -20.39
CA LEU A 108 -32.07 13.45 -21.35
C LEU A 108 -31.68 12.44 -22.42
N HIS A 109 -31.78 12.81 -23.70
CA HIS A 109 -31.44 11.91 -24.82
C HIS A 109 -29.94 11.61 -24.88
N ASP A 110 -29.12 12.64 -24.66
CA ASP A 110 -27.66 12.53 -24.59
C ASP A 110 -27.24 12.30 -23.14
N GLN A 111 -26.93 11.06 -22.79
CA GLN A 111 -26.56 10.68 -21.44
C GLN A 111 -25.07 10.91 -21.16
N SER A 112 -24.78 11.46 -19.99
CA SER A 112 -23.41 11.62 -19.49
C SER A 112 -22.76 10.27 -19.17
N THR A 113 -21.47 10.14 -19.49
CA THR A 113 -20.67 8.93 -19.21
C THR A 113 -20.17 8.92 -17.77
N VAL A 114 -21.09 8.92 -16.81
CA VAL A 114 -20.76 8.85 -15.38
C VAL A 114 -20.63 7.39 -14.95
N ARG A 115 -19.74 7.14 -13.99
CA ARG A 115 -19.58 5.85 -13.31
C ARG A 115 -19.71 6.08 -11.81
N LEU A 116 -20.44 5.20 -11.14
CA LEU A 116 -20.52 5.19 -9.68
C LEU A 116 -19.33 4.39 -9.13
N ILE A 117 -18.69 4.91 -8.08
CA ILE A 117 -17.64 4.22 -7.34
C ILE A 117 -18.07 4.12 -5.88
N GLU A 118 -18.04 2.92 -5.32
CA GLU A 118 -18.22 2.70 -3.89
C GLU A 118 -16.95 3.15 -3.16
N LEU A 119 -17.12 4.01 -2.15
CA LEU A 119 -16.02 4.58 -1.39
C LEU A 119 -15.93 3.90 -0.01
N PRO A 120 -14.87 3.11 0.26
CA PRO A 120 -14.57 2.63 1.59
C PRO A 120 -14.45 3.80 2.58
N PRO A 121 -14.78 3.61 3.87
CA PRO A 121 -14.75 4.69 4.86
C PRO A 121 -13.41 5.44 4.92
N ALA A 122 -12.29 4.74 4.74
CA ALA A 122 -10.95 5.34 4.69
C ALA A 122 -10.80 6.32 3.51
N VAL A 123 -11.24 5.92 2.30
CA VAL A 123 -11.18 6.77 1.09
C VAL A 123 -12.15 7.94 1.20
N LEU A 124 -13.37 7.70 1.70
CA LEU A 124 -14.34 8.77 1.94
C LEU A 124 -13.81 9.82 2.93
N SER A 125 -13.15 9.37 4.00
CA SER A 125 -12.52 10.27 4.99
C SER A 125 -11.40 11.10 4.37
N LEU A 126 -10.60 10.52 3.47
CA LEU A 126 -9.57 11.26 2.73
C LEU A 126 -10.18 12.34 1.83
N LEU A 127 -11.25 11.99 1.10
CA LEU A 127 -11.91 12.90 0.16
C LEU A 127 -12.63 14.07 0.83
N THR A 128 -13.19 13.83 2.02
CA THR A 128 -13.89 14.84 2.82
C THR A 128 -12.98 15.60 3.79
N SER A 129 -11.68 15.30 3.80
CA SER A 129 -10.70 15.99 4.64
C SER A 129 -10.42 17.41 4.13
N SER A 130 -9.92 18.29 5.01
CA SER A 130 -9.55 19.67 4.66
C SER A 130 -8.39 19.76 3.67
N SER A 131 -7.61 18.68 3.53
CA SER A 131 -6.49 18.54 2.61
C SER A 131 -6.75 17.35 1.69
N THR A 132 -7.70 17.50 0.76
CA THR A 132 -8.08 16.44 -0.18
C THR A 132 -6.88 15.99 -0.99
N PRO A 133 -6.40 14.73 -0.83
CA PRO A 133 -5.25 14.25 -1.56
C PRO A 133 -5.61 13.95 -3.02
N ILE A 134 -4.60 13.92 -3.89
CA ILE A 134 -4.76 13.46 -5.28
C ILE A 134 -4.93 11.94 -5.26
N LEU A 135 -6.03 11.46 -5.83
CA LEU A 135 -6.24 10.03 -6.10
C LEU A 135 -5.88 9.73 -7.56
N GLN A 136 -5.22 8.61 -7.80
CA GLN A 136 -4.77 8.21 -9.12
C GLN A 136 -5.37 6.87 -9.50
N ILE A 137 -5.82 6.74 -10.75
CA ILE A 137 -6.18 5.43 -11.31
C ILE A 137 -4.99 4.95 -12.13
N LYS A 138 -4.34 3.87 -11.69
CA LYS A 138 -3.23 3.24 -12.41
C LYS A 138 -3.68 1.91 -12.99
N ALA A 139 -3.14 1.51 -14.13
CA ALA A 139 -3.42 0.22 -14.74
C ALA A 139 -2.18 -0.27 -15.48
N THR A 140 -1.92 -1.58 -15.40
CA THR A 140 -0.85 -2.19 -16.19
C THR A 140 -1.31 -2.38 -17.62
N THR A 141 -0.51 -1.91 -18.58
CA THR A 141 -0.74 -2.19 -19.99
C THR A 141 -0.58 -3.69 -20.24
N PRO A 142 -1.58 -4.38 -20.82
CA PRO A 142 -1.41 -5.77 -21.19
C PRO A 142 -0.24 -5.88 -22.19
N PRO A 143 0.68 -6.84 -22.03
CA PRO A 143 1.63 -7.15 -23.08
C PRO A 143 0.85 -7.62 -24.30
N GLU A 144 1.29 -7.20 -25.48
CA GLU A 144 0.61 -7.36 -26.79
C GLU A 144 0.24 -8.83 -27.14
N LYS A 145 0.81 -9.80 -26.41
CA LYS A 145 0.61 -11.25 -26.57
C LYS A 145 -0.05 -11.94 -25.37
N ALA A 146 -0.60 -11.21 -24.40
CA ALA A 146 -1.30 -11.82 -23.28
C ALA A 146 -2.62 -12.50 -23.73
N PRO A 147 -2.94 -13.71 -23.22
CA PRO A 147 -4.25 -14.29 -23.43
C PRO A 147 -5.32 -13.39 -22.79
N THR A 148 -6.40 -13.12 -23.53
CA THR A 148 -7.54 -12.25 -23.18
C THR A 148 -8.33 -12.67 -21.93
N SER A 149 -7.86 -13.68 -21.19
CA SER A 149 -8.53 -14.27 -20.03
C SER A 149 -7.76 -14.15 -18.71
N SER A 150 -6.58 -13.52 -18.68
CA SER A 150 -5.90 -13.30 -17.39
C SER A 150 -6.51 -12.10 -16.68
N SER A 151 -7.20 -12.35 -15.56
CA SER A 151 -7.66 -11.37 -14.56
C SER A 151 -6.52 -10.62 -13.84
N ALA A 152 -5.33 -10.58 -14.45
CA ALA A 152 -4.10 -9.98 -13.92
C ALA A 152 -4.01 -8.47 -14.21
N TYR A 153 -4.77 -7.96 -15.20
CA TYR A 153 -4.79 -6.55 -15.57
C TYR A 153 -5.99 -5.88 -14.92
N ASN A 154 -5.85 -5.52 -13.65
CA ASN A 154 -6.87 -4.77 -12.94
C ASN A 154 -6.41 -3.33 -12.82
N ALA A 155 -7.29 -2.40 -13.21
CA ALA A 155 -7.13 -1.01 -12.81
C ALA A 155 -7.19 -0.94 -11.28
N VAL A 156 -6.37 -0.06 -10.70
CA VAL A 156 -6.32 0.18 -9.27
C VAL A 156 -6.54 1.67 -9.01
N LEU A 157 -7.16 1.98 -7.88
CA LEU A 157 -7.19 3.31 -7.31
C LEU A 157 -6.09 3.42 -6.26
N CYS A 158 -5.14 4.31 -6.49
CA CYS A 158 -4.05 4.60 -5.58
C CYS A 158 -4.37 5.87 -4.79
N THR A 159 -4.26 5.76 -3.47
CA THR A 159 -4.03 6.90 -2.58
C THR A 159 -2.52 7.16 -2.49
N SER A 160 -2.07 8.08 -1.64
CA SER A 160 -0.64 8.29 -1.40
C SER A 160 0.08 7.07 -0.82
N SER A 161 -0.63 6.20 -0.09
CA SER A 161 -0.02 5.12 0.69
C SER A 161 -0.68 3.75 0.56
N GLN A 162 -1.80 3.64 -0.16
CA GLN A 162 -2.56 2.40 -0.29
C GLN A 162 -3.14 2.24 -1.69
N THR A 163 -3.20 0.99 -2.14
CA THR A 163 -3.76 0.60 -3.43
C THR A 163 -5.04 -0.21 -3.25
N TYR A 164 -6.08 0.18 -4.00
CA TYR A 164 -7.36 -0.52 -4.04
C TYR A 164 -7.61 -1.08 -5.44
N ALA A 165 -7.84 -2.39 -5.55
CA ALA A 165 -8.28 -3.00 -6.79
C ALA A 165 -9.72 -2.58 -7.13
N LEU A 166 -9.96 -2.22 -8.39
CA LEU A 166 -11.28 -1.87 -8.91
C LEU A 166 -11.98 -3.12 -9.43
N ARG A 167 -13.21 -3.37 -8.97
CA ARG A 167 -14.09 -4.41 -9.48
C ARG A 167 -15.39 -3.82 -10.01
N GLN A 168 -15.73 -4.10 -11.25
CA GLN A 168 -17.03 -3.71 -11.79
C GLN A 168 -18.10 -4.74 -11.37
N VAL A 169 -19.22 -4.25 -10.85
CA VAL A 169 -20.40 -5.06 -10.52
C VAL A 169 -21.58 -4.54 -11.34
N SER A 170 -22.14 -5.42 -12.18
CA SER A 170 -23.35 -5.11 -12.92
C SER A 170 -24.59 -5.25 -12.03
N THR A 171 -25.60 -4.44 -12.32
CA THR A 171 -26.90 -4.52 -11.65
C THR A 171 -28.00 -4.81 -12.67
N SER A 172 -28.98 -5.61 -12.27
CA SER A 172 -30.22 -5.81 -13.06
C SER A 172 -31.23 -4.68 -12.86
N ASN A 173 -30.99 -3.80 -11.88
CA ASN A 173 -31.85 -2.67 -11.59
C ASN A 173 -31.50 -1.50 -12.50
N THR A 174 -32.51 -0.75 -12.92
CA THR A 174 -32.30 0.52 -13.62
C THR A 174 -32.07 1.62 -12.60
N ILE A 175 -30.84 2.15 -12.57
CA ILE A 175 -30.48 3.27 -11.70
C ILE A 175 -30.37 4.52 -12.57
N PHE A 176 -31.11 5.56 -12.22
CA PHE A 176 -30.99 6.86 -12.88
C PHE A 176 -30.22 7.82 -11.98
N LEU A 177 -29.19 8.46 -12.54
CA LEU A 177 -28.62 9.65 -11.95
C LEU A 177 -29.45 10.84 -12.41
N THR A 178 -30.00 11.59 -11.46
CA THR A 178 -30.86 12.73 -11.73
C THR A 178 -30.21 14.02 -11.26
N THR A 179 -30.46 15.11 -11.97
CA THR A 179 -30.11 16.47 -11.53
C THR A 179 -31.41 17.25 -11.36
N PRO A 180 -31.61 17.96 -10.23
CA PRO A 180 -32.76 18.83 -10.07
C PRO A 180 -32.65 20.05 -10.98
N ASP A 181 -33.78 20.54 -11.46
CA ASP A 181 -33.85 21.83 -12.13
C ASP A 181 -33.60 22.99 -11.13
N ALA A 182 -33.45 24.21 -11.65
CA ALA A 182 -33.17 25.39 -10.81
C ALA A 182 -34.26 25.65 -9.75
N THR A 183 -35.48 25.17 -9.98
CA THR A 183 -36.61 25.33 -9.03
C THR A 183 -36.70 24.17 -8.03
N GLY A 184 -35.99 23.07 -8.26
CA GLY A 184 -36.10 21.84 -7.48
C GLY A 184 -37.45 21.12 -7.65
N GLN A 185 -38.30 21.57 -8.57
CA GLN A 185 -39.64 21.02 -8.81
C GLN A 185 -39.64 19.97 -9.91
N ARG A 186 -38.54 19.81 -10.65
CA ARG A 186 -38.40 18.84 -11.73
C ARG A 186 -37.06 18.12 -11.63
N LEU A 187 -37.04 16.85 -11.96
CA LEU A 187 -35.83 16.04 -12.05
C LEU A 187 -35.56 15.70 -13.52
N THR A 188 -34.30 15.76 -13.93
CA THR A 188 -33.87 15.26 -15.24
C THR A 188 -32.88 14.12 -15.04
N ALA A 189 -33.17 12.95 -15.60
CA ALA A 189 -32.25 11.83 -15.63
C ALA A 189 -31.11 12.13 -16.63
N THR A 190 -29.92 12.38 -16.10
CA THR A 190 -28.70 12.74 -16.85
C THR A 190 -27.84 11.54 -17.21
N SER A 191 -28.03 10.41 -16.52
CA SER A 191 -27.34 9.16 -16.84
C SER A 191 -28.14 7.94 -16.40
N THR A 192 -28.05 6.84 -17.15
CA THR A 192 -28.54 5.53 -16.75
C THR A 192 -27.36 4.65 -16.36
N ILE A 193 -27.32 4.23 -15.10
CA ILE A 193 -26.24 3.43 -14.55
C ILE A 193 -26.64 1.96 -14.54
N THR A 194 -25.84 1.13 -15.21
CA THR A 194 -26.03 -0.34 -15.31
C THR A 194 -24.98 -1.13 -14.52
N SER A 195 -23.98 -0.44 -13.98
CA SER A 195 -22.94 -1.02 -13.13
C SER A 195 -22.28 0.03 -12.25
N HIS A 196 -21.71 -0.40 -11.14
CA HIS A 196 -20.86 0.42 -10.27
C HIS A 196 -19.49 -0.24 -10.10
N LEU A 197 -18.52 0.55 -9.67
CA LEU A 197 -17.17 0.10 -9.33
C LEU A 197 -17.06 -0.05 -7.82
N GLU A 198 -16.50 -1.15 -7.37
CA GLU A 198 -16.22 -1.45 -5.98
C GLU A 198 -14.71 -1.42 -5.75
N LEU A 199 -14.30 -0.94 -4.57
CA LEU A 199 -12.90 -0.84 -4.17
C LEU A 199 -12.56 -1.92 -3.13
N PHE A 200 -11.56 -2.73 -3.44
CA PHE A 200 -11.06 -3.77 -2.53
C PHE A 200 -9.57 -3.55 -2.23
N PRO A 201 -9.09 -3.86 -1.03
CA PRO A 201 -7.65 -3.92 -0.78
C PRO A 201 -6.96 -4.79 -1.83
N ASN A 202 -5.89 -4.27 -2.46
CA ASN A 202 -5.18 -5.00 -3.49
C ASN A 202 -4.52 -6.27 -2.88
N PRO A 203 -4.83 -7.49 -3.37
CA PRO A 203 -4.26 -8.71 -2.83
C PRO A 203 -2.81 -8.94 -3.24
N ASN A 204 -2.32 -8.24 -4.27
CA ASN A 204 -0.96 -8.42 -4.78
C ASN A 204 0.04 -7.71 -3.88
N SER A 205 1.11 -8.41 -3.48
CA SER A 205 2.17 -7.76 -2.70
C SER A 205 2.93 -6.76 -3.58
N PRO A 206 3.19 -5.53 -3.09
CA PRO A 206 3.96 -4.54 -3.85
C PRO A 206 5.34 -5.05 -4.29
N SER A 207 6.00 -5.85 -3.44
CA SER A 207 7.28 -6.49 -3.80
C SER A 207 7.15 -7.47 -4.97
N ALA A 208 6.06 -8.23 -5.08
CA ALA A 208 5.88 -9.17 -6.20
C ALA A 208 5.66 -8.44 -7.53
N LEU A 209 5.09 -7.23 -7.51
CA LEU A 209 4.92 -6.38 -8.68
C LEU A 209 6.23 -5.67 -9.07
N LEU A 210 7.05 -5.29 -8.10
CA LEU A 210 8.34 -4.64 -8.34
C LEU A 210 9.43 -5.61 -8.82
N GLN A 211 9.47 -6.83 -8.25
CA GLN A 211 10.55 -7.80 -8.47
C GLN A 211 10.90 -8.09 -9.94
N PRO A 212 9.94 -8.24 -10.89
CA PRO A 212 10.25 -8.53 -12.29
C PRO A 212 11.04 -7.42 -12.99
N HIS A 213 11.04 -6.20 -12.46
CA HIS A 213 11.72 -5.05 -13.04
C HIS A 213 13.14 -4.86 -12.49
N LEU A 214 13.51 -5.53 -11.39
CA LEU A 214 14.81 -5.37 -10.74
C LEU A 214 15.84 -6.36 -11.31
N GLN A 215 16.98 -5.84 -11.78
CA GLN A 215 18.09 -6.67 -12.22
C GLN A 215 18.94 -7.13 -11.02
N PRO A 216 19.39 -8.39 -10.97
CA PRO A 216 20.31 -8.81 -9.92
C PRO A 216 21.66 -8.12 -10.06
N TYR A 217 22.15 -7.52 -8.97
CA TYR A 217 23.46 -6.89 -8.89
C TYR A 217 24.45 -7.82 -8.20
N ASN A 218 25.50 -8.16 -8.94
CA ASN A 218 26.42 -9.26 -8.58
C ASN A 218 27.70 -8.80 -7.87
N GLY A 219 27.97 -7.50 -7.78
CA GLY A 219 29.10 -6.98 -7.02
C GLY A 219 29.64 -5.68 -7.60
N TRP A 220 30.73 -5.19 -7.02
CA TRP A 220 31.44 -3.99 -7.46
C TRP A 220 32.95 -4.23 -7.66
N GLU A 221 33.45 -5.46 -7.42
CA GLU A 221 34.87 -5.81 -7.54
C GLU A 221 35.24 -6.51 -8.86
N ASP A 222 34.27 -7.12 -9.55
CA ASP A 222 34.56 -7.84 -10.78
C ASP A 222 34.68 -6.87 -11.96
N ALA A 223 35.84 -6.91 -12.61
CA ALA A 223 36.15 -6.18 -13.84
C ALA A 223 35.17 -6.50 -14.99
N ASP A 224 34.32 -7.52 -14.85
CA ASP A 224 33.24 -7.84 -15.79
C ASP A 224 32.14 -6.77 -15.84
N ILE A 225 32.04 -5.87 -14.86
CA ILE A 225 31.18 -4.67 -14.94
C ILE A 225 31.80 -3.60 -15.87
N ARG A 226 33.11 -3.71 -16.19
CA ARG A 226 33.72 -2.89 -17.26
C ARG A 226 33.37 -3.42 -18.66
N SER A 227 32.76 -4.61 -18.76
CA SER A 227 32.19 -5.14 -20.01
C SER A 227 30.73 -4.73 -20.20
N THR A 228 30.37 -3.47 -19.87
CA THR A 228 29.37 -2.79 -20.70
C THR A 228 30.09 -2.46 -22.01
N THR A 229 30.25 -3.46 -22.87
CA THR A 229 30.60 -3.21 -24.27
C THR A 229 29.59 -2.19 -24.81
N MET A 230 30.01 -1.32 -25.73
CA MET A 230 29.14 -0.32 -26.38
C MET A 230 27.87 -0.91 -27.04
N GLU A 231 27.68 -2.23 -27.00
CA GLU A 231 26.52 -2.97 -27.48
C GLU A 231 25.31 -2.90 -26.51
N ASP A 232 25.52 -2.50 -25.25
CA ASP A 232 24.45 -2.37 -24.23
C ASP A 232 23.77 -0.97 -24.22
N VAL A 233 24.12 -0.09 -25.16
CA VAL A 233 23.67 1.32 -25.25
C VAL A 233 22.30 1.47 -25.95
N VAL A 234 21.60 0.36 -26.23
CA VAL A 234 20.32 0.42 -26.97
C VAL A 234 19.10 0.54 -26.06
N ASP A 235 19.21 0.17 -24.78
CA ASP A 235 18.07 0.25 -23.86
C ASP A 235 17.96 1.64 -23.22
N GLU A 236 16.76 2.22 -23.23
CA GLU A 236 16.47 3.48 -22.55
C GLU A 236 16.76 3.35 -21.04
N PRO A 237 17.31 4.39 -20.40
CA PRO A 237 17.60 4.36 -18.98
C PRO A 237 16.31 4.17 -18.18
N VAL A 238 16.22 3.07 -17.45
CA VAL A 238 15.10 2.80 -16.55
C VAL A 238 15.44 3.39 -15.19
N THR A 239 14.63 4.35 -14.76
CA THR A 239 14.74 5.00 -13.45
C THR A 239 13.58 4.58 -12.56
N ARG A 240 13.74 4.73 -11.25
CA ARG A 240 12.66 4.61 -10.28
C ARG A 240 11.49 5.52 -10.63
N MET A 241 11.79 6.74 -11.10
CA MET A 241 10.77 7.71 -11.50
C MET A 241 9.98 7.27 -12.74
N SER A 242 10.63 6.62 -13.71
CA SER A 242 9.94 6.11 -14.90
C SER A 242 9.16 4.83 -14.62
N LEU A 243 9.64 3.99 -13.69
CA LEU A 243 8.96 2.74 -13.32
C LEU A 243 7.70 2.94 -12.46
N LEU A 244 7.74 3.90 -11.53
CA LEU A 244 6.63 4.16 -10.60
C LEU A 244 5.24 4.34 -11.27
N PRO A 245 5.08 5.10 -12.38
CA PRO A 245 3.78 5.24 -13.04
C PRO A 245 3.33 3.97 -13.79
N GLU A 246 4.24 3.05 -14.12
CA GLU A 246 3.92 1.82 -14.86
C GLU A 246 3.35 0.71 -13.96
N LEU A 247 3.65 0.77 -12.66
CA LEU A 247 3.20 -0.23 -11.70
C LEU A 247 1.83 0.14 -11.10
N PRO A 248 0.92 -0.85 -10.95
CA PRO A 248 -0.40 -0.64 -10.37
C PRO A 248 -0.31 -0.65 -8.83
N ILE A 249 0.52 0.24 -8.27
CA ILE A 249 0.71 0.42 -6.84
C ILE A 249 0.82 1.91 -6.46
N SER A 250 0.50 2.21 -5.21
CA SER A 250 0.65 3.55 -4.64
C SER A 250 2.12 3.90 -4.43
N ASP A 251 2.41 5.19 -4.34
CA ASP A 251 3.78 5.69 -4.21
C ASP A 251 4.40 5.29 -2.86
N GLY A 252 3.59 5.26 -1.79
CA GLY A 252 4.00 4.78 -0.47
C GLY A 252 4.35 3.29 -0.48
N GLU A 253 3.47 2.44 -1.03
CA GLU A 253 3.72 0.99 -1.13
C GLU A 253 4.90 0.66 -2.06
N PHE A 254 5.06 1.40 -3.17
CA PHE A 254 6.24 1.29 -4.03
C PHE A 254 7.50 1.61 -3.23
N THR A 255 7.51 2.72 -2.49
CA THR A 255 8.69 3.18 -1.75
C THR A 255 9.06 2.18 -0.65
N GLU A 256 8.06 1.61 0.02
CA GLU A 256 8.28 0.55 1.00
C GLU A 256 8.83 -0.72 0.35
N ALA A 257 8.28 -1.17 -0.77
CA ALA A 257 8.77 -2.34 -1.50
C ALA A 257 10.20 -2.14 -2.05
N TRP A 258 10.49 -0.95 -2.55
CA TRP A 258 11.81 -0.53 -3.02
C TRP A 258 12.82 -0.59 -1.87
N ARG A 259 12.48 -0.02 -0.71
CA ARG A 259 13.32 -0.07 0.49
C ARG A 259 13.50 -1.50 0.99
N ALA A 260 12.43 -2.28 1.10
CA ALA A 260 12.46 -3.66 1.61
C ALA A 260 13.25 -4.63 0.72
N SER A 261 13.32 -4.36 -0.59
CA SER A 261 14.12 -5.13 -1.53
C SER A 261 15.60 -4.72 -1.55
N GLY A 262 15.96 -3.59 -0.92
CA GLY A 262 17.28 -2.98 -1.04
C GLY A 262 17.57 -2.50 -2.46
N ALA A 263 16.52 -2.20 -3.24
CA ALA A 263 16.66 -1.77 -4.62
C ALA A 263 17.36 -0.41 -4.72
N PHE A 264 18.10 -0.22 -5.80
CA PHE A 264 18.84 1.02 -6.03
C PHE A 264 19.05 1.29 -7.53
N GLU A 265 19.33 2.54 -7.86
CA GLU A 265 19.70 2.95 -9.21
C GLU A 265 21.21 2.99 -9.36
N TRP A 266 21.70 2.49 -10.48
CA TRP A 266 23.10 2.60 -10.85
C TRP A 266 23.24 2.64 -12.37
N ARG A 267 23.95 3.66 -12.90
CA ARG A 267 24.23 3.82 -14.33
C ARG A 267 22.99 3.67 -15.24
N GLY A 268 21.87 4.30 -14.84
CA GLY A 268 20.63 4.30 -15.63
C GLY A 268 19.87 2.97 -15.65
N LYS A 269 20.21 2.03 -14.76
CA LYS A 269 19.47 0.77 -14.56
C LYS A 269 19.07 0.65 -13.09
N ILE A 270 18.02 -0.14 -12.85
CA ILE A 270 17.51 -0.46 -11.52
C ILE A 270 17.96 -1.86 -11.11
N TYR A 271 18.49 -1.95 -9.90
CA TYR A 271 19.14 -3.14 -9.40
C TYR A 271 18.59 -3.58 -8.06
N GLN A 272 18.72 -4.88 -7.78
CA GLN A 272 18.59 -5.46 -6.46
C GLN A 272 19.89 -6.18 -6.10
N PRO A 273 20.49 -5.93 -4.92
CA PRO A 273 21.67 -6.65 -4.49
C PRO A 273 21.36 -8.14 -4.37
N THR A 274 22.22 -8.98 -4.96
CA THR A 274 22.17 -10.42 -4.68
C THR A 274 22.47 -10.69 -3.20
N PRO A 275 22.06 -11.84 -2.65
CA PRO A 275 22.34 -12.19 -1.26
C PRO A 275 23.83 -12.08 -0.88
N THR A 276 24.73 -12.47 -1.78
CA THR A 276 26.19 -12.36 -1.60
C THR A 276 26.63 -10.90 -1.49
N VAL A 277 26.15 -10.04 -2.39
CA VAL A 277 26.43 -8.59 -2.38
C VAL A 277 25.88 -7.94 -1.13
N LEU A 278 24.67 -8.30 -0.72
CA LEU A 278 24.03 -7.78 0.50
C LEU A 278 24.88 -8.09 1.75
N VAL A 279 25.31 -9.35 1.92
CA VAL A 279 26.19 -9.74 3.04
C VAL A 279 27.49 -8.96 3.02
N LYS A 280 28.11 -8.82 1.85
CA LYS A 280 29.36 -8.09 1.69
C LYS A 280 29.21 -6.61 2.00
N ALA A 281 28.14 -5.98 1.50
CA ALA A 281 27.87 -4.56 1.73
C ALA A 281 27.63 -4.29 3.22
N LEU A 282 26.91 -5.18 3.92
CA LEU A 282 26.75 -5.11 5.37
C LEU A 282 28.11 -5.15 6.09
N GLN A 283 29.00 -6.07 5.70
CA GLN A 283 30.34 -6.16 6.29
C GLN A 283 31.17 -4.88 6.07
N VAL A 284 31.12 -4.31 4.86
CA VAL A 284 31.79 -3.05 4.54
C VAL A 284 31.24 -1.90 5.39
N ILE A 285 29.92 -1.74 5.44
CA ILE A 285 29.24 -0.71 6.25
C ILE A 285 29.63 -0.84 7.73
N PHE A 286 29.55 -2.03 8.30
CA PHE A 286 29.82 -2.23 9.73
C PHE A 286 31.30 -2.08 10.06
N THR A 287 32.19 -2.49 9.16
CA THR A 287 33.64 -2.28 9.34
C THR A 287 33.97 -0.79 9.32
N ALA A 288 33.47 -0.04 8.33
CA ALA A 288 33.69 1.40 8.19
C ALA A 288 33.11 2.19 9.37
N THR A 289 31.84 1.91 9.74
CA THR A 289 31.18 2.59 10.86
C THR A 289 31.86 2.29 12.20
N THR A 290 32.38 1.08 12.39
CA THR A 290 33.15 0.74 13.61
C THR A 290 34.50 1.43 13.63
N ALA A 291 35.22 1.45 12.51
CA ALA A 291 36.54 2.08 12.39
C ALA A 291 36.48 3.58 12.68
N GLU A 292 35.50 4.28 12.08
CA GLU A 292 35.28 5.72 12.25
C GLU A 292 34.40 6.08 13.46
N ARG A 293 34.01 5.08 14.26
CA ARG A 293 33.15 5.24 15.45
C ARG A 293 31.85 5.99 15.16
N LEU A 294 31.27 5.72 13.99
CA LEU A 294 29.97 6.25 13.61
C LEU A 294 28.89 5.58 14.47
N GLY A 295 28.11 6.38 15.19
CA GLY A 295 27.08 5.92 16.12
C GLY A 295 25.83 5.36 15.45
N ILE A 296 25.96 4.40 14.50
CA ILE A 296 24.84 3.78 13.80
C ILE A 296 23.89 3.02 14.75
N GLU A 297 24.41 2.55 15.89
CA GLU A 297 23.63 1.87 16.94
C GLU A 297 23.04 2.84 17.97
N THR A 298 23.42 4.11 17.93
CA THR A 298 23.00 5.12 18.92
C THR A 298 21.66 5.74 18.56
N GLU A 299 20.98 6.34 19.54
CA GLU A 299 19.72 7.09 19.31
C GLU A 299 19.89 8.30 18.39
N VAL A 300 21.11 8.80 18.23
CA VAL A 300 21.40 9.91 17.31
C VAL A 300 21.36 9.42 15.86
N GLY A 301 21.76 8.17 15.60
CA GLY A 301 21.92 7.62 14.27
C GLY A 301 23.03 8.29 13.45
N VAL A 302 23.16 7.85 12.20
CA VAL A 302 24.23 8.25 11.28
C VAL A 302 23.64 8.75 9.96
N LYS A 303 24.34 9.68 9.29
CA LYS A 303 23.99 10.08 7.92
C LYS A 303 24.67 9.17 6.91
N ILE A 304 24.04 8.99 5.77
CA ILE A 304 24.58 8.16 4.69
C ILE A 304 25.89 8.76 4.18
N GLU A 305 25.99 10.09 4.10
CA GLU A 305 27.21 10.79 3.71
C GLU A 305 28.40 10.47 4.61
N ASP A 306 28.16 10.33 5.93
CA ASP A 306 29.21 9.98 6.89
C ASP A 306 29.68 8.53 6.68
N ILE A 307 28.76 7.61 6.39
CA ILE A 307 29.10 6.22 6.06
C ILE A 307 29.89 6.15 4.75
N MET A 308 29.44 6.83 3.70
CA MET A 308 30.13 6.85 2.40
C MET A 308 31.56 7.39 2.55
N LYS A 309 31.74 8.46 3.33
CA LYS A 309 33.06 9.02 3.64
C LYS A 309 33.94 8.03 4.42
N ALA A 310 33.37 7.24 5.32
CA ALA A 310 34.09 6.23 6.09
C ALA A 310 34.50 4.99 5.27
N ILE A 311 33.75 4.67 4.20
CA ILE A 311 34.09 3.57 3.29
C ILE A 311 35.31 3.92 2.43
N ASP A 312 35.44 5.19 2.00
CA ASP A 312 36.57 5.70 1.20
C ASP A 312 36.91 4.84 -0.03
N ASP A 313 35.88 4.27 -0.66
CA ASP A 313 35.98 3.43 -1.85
C ASP A 313 34.94 3.90 -2.89
N ASP A 314 35.43 4.61 -3.90
CA ASP A 314 34.61 5.16 -4.99
C ASP A 314 34.01 4.06 -5.90
N GLU A 315 34.46 2.81 -5.80
CA GLU A 315 33.92 1.70 -6.58
C GLU A 315 32.57 1.21 -6.03
N VAL A 316 32.28 1.47 -4.75
CA VAL A 316 31.03 1.06 -4.09
C VAL A 316 29.89 2.01 -4.48
N PRO A 317 28.82 1.53 -5.15
CA PRO A 317 27.70 2.39 -5.50
C PRO A 317 27.05 3.02 -4.26
N ARG A 318 26.92 4.34 -4.24
CA ARG A 318 26.16 5.05 -3.20
C ARG A 318 24.75 4.47 -3.02
N GLY A 319 24.05 4.24 -4.13
CA GLY A 319 22.70 3.66 -4.11
C GLY A 319 22.64 2.28 -3.44
N LEU A 320 23.69 1.46 -3.56
CA LEU A 320 23.77 0.17 -2.87
C LEU A 320 23.82 0.37 -1.35
N ILE A 321 24.65 1.30 -0.87
CA ILE A 321 24.75 1.60 0.57
C ILE A 321 23.42 2.13 1.10
N GLU A 322 22.78 3.04 0.36
CA GLU A 322 21.44 3.56 0.69
C GLU A 322 20.40 2.44 0.77
N GLY A 323 20.37 1.55 -0.22
CA GLY A 323 19.48 0.40 -0.25
C GLY A 323 19.70 -0.55 0.92
N VAL A 324 20.96 -0.90 1.22
CA VAL A 324 21.31 -1.82 2.32
C VAL A 324 20.98 -1.22 3.67
N ILE A 325 21.29 0.06 3.89
CA ILE A 325 20.90 0.79 5.11
C ILE A 325 19.37 0.81 5.25
N GLY A 326 18.64 1.10 4.18
CA GLY A 326 17.18 1.09 4.17
C GLY A 326 16.57 -0.26 4.55
N VAL A 327 17.25 -1.37 4.26
CA VAL A 327 16.80 -2.72 4.63
C VAL A 327 17.01 -3.03 6.10
N VAL A 328 18.09 -2.56 6.74
CA VAL A 328 18.47 -2.98 8.11
C VAL A 328 18.33 -1.90 9.18
N CYS A 329 18.13 -0.65 8.79
CA CYS A 329 17.99 0.50 9.68
C CYS A 329 16.58 1.08 9.66
N ASP A 330 16.23 1.81 10.71
CA ASP A 330 15.07 2.68 10.76
C ASP A 330 15.50 4.12 10.46
N GLU A 331 14.71 4.79 9.61
CA GLU A 331 14.90 6.20 9.28
C GLU A 331 14.33 7.06 10.41
N LEU A 332 15.14 7.98 10.94
CA LEU A 332 14.74 8.95 11.96
C LEU A 332 14.28 10.24 11.29
N ASP A 333 13.40 11.01 11.95
CA ASP A 333 12.87 12.30 11.44
C ASP A 333 13.96 13.33 11.09
N THR A 334 15.19 13.12 11.57
CA THR A 334 16.35 13.98 11.30
C THR A 334 17.07 13.65 9.97
N GLY A 335 16.56 12.69 9.19
CA GLY A 335 17.24 12.16 8.00
C GLY A 335 18.47 11.31 8.35
N ARG A 336 18.51 10.78 9.57
CA ARG A 336 19.57 9.89 10.07
C ARG A 336 19.02 8.48 10.18
N TRP A 337 19.93 7.51 10.20
CA TRP A 337 19.59 6.09 10.22
C TRP A 337 20.09 5.46 11.51
N LYS A 338 19.23 4.66 12.14
CA LYS A 338 19.55 3.87 13.32
C LYS A 338 19.43 2.39 13.01
N LEU A 339 20.45 1.62 13.38
CA LEU A 339 20.43 0.17 13.18
C LEU A 339 19.29 -0.48 13.97
N ASN A 340 18.44 -1.23 13.27
CA ASN A 340 17.47 -2.10 13.90
C ASN A 340 18.12 -3.48 14.09
N LEU A 341 18.52 -3.78 15.34
CA LEU A 341 19.34 -4.97 15.65
C LEU A 341 18.65 -6.28 15.22
N GLU A 342 17.36 -6.42 15.50
CA GLU A 342 16.59 -7.62 15.16
C GLU A 342 16.40 -7.76 13.63
N ARG A 343 16.03 -6.67 12.94
CA ARG A 343 15.89 -6.65 11.48
C ARG A 343 17.23 -6.95 10.81
N CYS A 344 18.33 -6.35 11.29
CA CYS A 344 19.67 -6.63 10.80
C CYS A 344 20.03 -8.11 10.92
N CYS A 345 19.82 -8.71 12.10
CA CYS A 345 20.07 -10.14 12.31
C CYS A 345 19.25 -10.99 11.34
N LYS A 346 17.94 -10.74 11.25
CA LYS A 346 17.02 -11.48 10.40
C LYS A 346 17.40 -11.41 8.92
N VAL A 347 17.67 -10.19 8.42
CA VAL A 347 18.09 -9.95 7.03
C VAL A 347 19.43 -10.61 6.74
N ALA A 348 20.45 -10.40 7.57
CA ALA A 348 21.77 -10.99 7.38
C ALA A 348 21.72 -12.52 7.41
N GLY A 349 20.92 -13.11 8.31
CA GLY A 349 20.76 -14.56 8.41
C GLY A 349 20.14 -15.16 7.16
N LYS A 350 19.05 -14.54 6.67
CA LYS A 350 18.42 -14.90 5.41
C LYS A 350 19.40 -14.77 4.23
N ALA A 351 20.12 -13.65 4.14
CA ALA A 351 21.06 -13.39 3.05
C ALA A 351 22.24 -14.38 3.04
N VAL A 352 22.83 -14.70 4.19
CA VAL A 352 23.90 -15.71 4.32
C VAL A 352 23.40 -17.09 3.88
N LEU A 353 22.18 -17.46 4.28
CA LEU A 353 21.59 -18.75 3.93
C LEU A 353 21.29 -18.84 2.43
N GLN A 354 20.76 -17.77 1.83
CA GLN A 354 20.50 -17.67 0.40
C GLN A 354 21.78 -17.72 -0.44
N ALA A 355 22.77 -16.88 -0.10
CA ALA A 355 24.07 -16.84 -0.78
C ALA A 355 24.76 -18.20 -0.80
N TRP A 356 24.66 -18.93 0.32
CA TRP A 356 25.19 -20.29 0.40
C TRP A 356 24.46 -21.26 -0.54
N GLY A 357 23.12 -21.21 -0.54
CA GLY A 357 22.29 -22.05 -1.40
C GLY A 357 22.55 -21.80 -2.89
N GLU A 358 22.76 -20.55 -3.28
CA GLU A 358 23.11 -20.16 -4.65
C GLU A 358 24.49 -20.68 -5.08
N ALA A 359 25.52 -20.50 -4.24
CA ALA A 359 26.86 -21.00 -4.53
C ALA A 359 26.90 -22.52 -4.74
N HIS A 360 26.08 -23.28 -4.00
CA HIS A 360 26.05 -24.75 -4.10
C HIS A 360 25.26 -25.27 -5.30
N LYS A 361 24.23 -24.53 -5.76
CA LYS A 361 23.54 -24.83 -7.03
C LYS A 361 24.51 -24.81 -8.21
N VAL A 362 25.44 -23.86 -8.22
CA VAL A 362 26.49 -23.76 -9.23
C VAL A 362 27.48 -24.92 -9.13
N ALA A 363 27.88 -25.28 -7.91
CA ALA A 363 28.87 -26.34 -7.66
C ALA A 363 28.34 -27.79 -7.81
N LYS A 364 27.04 -28.00 -8.12
CA LYS A 364 26.38 -29.32 -8.19
C LYS A 364 26.55 -30.20 -6.93
N GLY A 365 26.75 -29.57 -5.77
CA GLY A 365 26.92 -30.25 -4.49
C GLY A 365 25.61 -30.37 -3.69
N PRO A 366 25.60 -31.16 -2.60
CA PRO A 366 24.49 -31.12 -1.64
C PRO A 366 24.35 -29.68 -1.09
N SER A 367 23.13 -29.16 -1.08
CA SER A 367 22.82 -27.80 -0.60
C SER A 367 22.75 -27.68 0.93
N ASP A 368 23.19 -28.71 1.65
CA ASP A 368 23.14 -28.80 3.11
C ASP A 368 24.40 -28.20 3.71
N LEU A 369 24.19 -27.27 4.63
CA LEU A 369 25.27 -26.60 5.34
C LEU A 369 25.36 -27.11 6.77
N LEU A 370 26.57 -27.35 7.26
CA LEU A 370 26.78 -27.56 8.70
C LEU A 370 26.24 -26.37 9.49
N TYR A 371 25.34 -26.63 10.43
CA TYR A 371 24.71 -25.61 11.28
C TYR A 371 25.74 -24.69 11.95
N VAL A 372 26.85 -25.26 12.44
CA VAL A 372 27.95 -24.51 13.06
C VAL A 372 28.62 -23.54 12.07
N GLY A 373 28.81 -23.98 10.82
CA GLY A 373 29.37 -23.15 9.76
C GLY A 373 28.45 -22.00 9.36
N PHE A 374 27.14 -22.27 9.29
CA PHE A 374 26.12 -21.26 9.10
C PHE A 374 26.13 -20.20 10.20
N MET A 375 26.03 -20.63 11.47
CA MET A 375 25.96 -19.71 12.61
C MET A 375 27.21 -18.85 12.73
N LYS A 376 28.39 -19.39 12.40
CA LYS A 376 29.63 -18.62 12.32
C LYS A 376 29.52 -17.51 11.26
N LYS A 377 29.21 -17.86 10.01
CA LYS A 377 29.07 -16.89 8.92
C LYS A 377 28.01 -15.82 9.19
N TRP A 378 26.87 -16.22 9.77
CA TRP A 378 25.82 -15.28 10.16
C TRP A 378 26.33 -14.28 11.20
N LYS A 379 26.99 -14.75 12.26
CA LYS A 379 27.56 -13.87 13.30
C LYS A 379 28.70 -12.98 12.77
N ASP A 380 29.41 -13.42 11.74
CA ASP A 380 30.46 -12.65 11.08
C ASP A 380 29.90 -11.61 10.08
N ALA A 381 28.62 -11.70 9.72
CA ALA A 381 27.93 -10.77 8.80
C ALA A 381 27.20 -9.61 9.51
N VAL A 382 27.19 -9.60 10.84
CA VAL A 382 26.48 -8.60 11.66
C VAL A 382 27.45 -7.91 12.64
N PRO A 383 27.12 -6.70 13.15
CA PRO A 383 27.98 -6.03 14.12
C PRO A 383 27.98 -6.78 15.46
N HIS A 384 28.93 -6.44 16.34
CA HIS A 384 29.14 -7.16 17.60
C HIS A 384 27.89 -7.15 18.49
N SER A 385 27.16 -6.04 18.54
CA SER A 385 25.88 -5.85 19.26
C SER A 385 24.80 -6.86 18.85
N CYS A 386 24.78 -7.26 17.58
CA CYS A 386 23.82 -8.19 17.00
C CYS A 386 24.13 -9.68 17.27
N LYS A 387 25.37 -10.04 17.63
CA LYS A 387 25.80 -11.45 17.70
C LYS A 387 25.02 -12.30 18.70
N GLY A 388 24.52 -11.70 19.79
CA GLY A 388 23.68 -12.36 20.79
C GLY A 388 22.24 -12.63 20.33
N LEU A 389 21.78 -11.90 19.31
CA LEU A 389 20.43 -12.01 18.75
C LEU A 389 20.36 -12.99 17.57
N CYS A 390 21.50 -13.34 16.95
CA CYS A 390 21.56 -14.36 15.91
C CYS A 390 21.13 -15.73 16.46
N LYS A 391 19.85 -16.05 16.31
CA LYS A 391 19.24 -17.33 16.65
C LYS A 391 18.32 -17.78 15.52
N THR A 392 18.26 -19.08 15.27
CA THR A 392 17.53 -19.61 14.12
C THR A 392 16.03 -19.34 14.15
N GLU A 393 15.42 -19.10 15.30
CA GLU A 393 14.01 -18.72 15.40
C GLU A 393 13.69 -17.42 14.63
N LEU A 394 14.66 -16.51 14.48
CA LEU A 394 14.48 -15.28 13.69
C LEU A 394 14.28 -15.54 12.19
N ILE A 395 14.66 -16.74 11.71
CA ILE A 395 14.65 -17.11 10.30
C ILE A 395 13.88 -18.40 10.02
N GLU A 396 13.00 -18.83 10.91
CA GLU A 396 12.29 -20.12 10.88
C GLU A 396 11.61 -20.45 9.55
N ASP A 397 11.07 -19.45 8.85
CA ASP A 397 10.39 -19.61 7.57
C ASP A 397 11.34 -19.89 6.39
N TRP A 398 12.63 -19.56 6.52
CA TRP A 398 13.60 -19.60 5.43
C TRP A 398 14.55 -20.79 5.46
N TYR A 399 14.40 -21.70 6.42
CA TYR A 399 15.23 -22.90 6.45
C TYR A 399 14.45 -24.18 6.73
N THR A 400 15.09 -25.28 6.40
CA THR A 400 14.76 -26.62 6.89
C THR A 400 16.01 -27.24 7.49
N MET A 401 15.84 -28.17 8.42
CA MET A 401 16.95 -28.95 8.99
C MET A 401 16.86 -30.40 8.52
N PRO A 402 17.52 -30.78 7.42
CA PRO A 402 17.53 -32.16 6.93
C PRO A 402 18.09 -33.13 7.97
N THR A 403 19.05 -32.67 8.78
CA THR A 403 19.59 -33.39 9.93
C THR A 403 19.75 -32.42 11.11
N PRO A 404 19.92 -32.90 12.36
CA PRO A 404 20.16 -32.03 13.51
C PRO A 404 21.39 -31.11 13.38
N ASN A 405 22.32 -31.46 12.50
CA ASN A 405 23.58 -30.73 12.31
C ASN A 405 23.65 -30.00 10.96
N THR A 406 22.59 -30.06 10.14
CA THR A 406 22.56 -29.40 8.83
C THR A 406 21.36 -28.49 8.67
N ILE A 407 21.58 -27.40 7.93
CA ILE A 407 20.58 -26.39 7.59
C ILE A 407 20.56 -26.21 6.07
N ARG A 408 19.36 -26.07 5.51
CA ARG A 408 19.13 -25.87 4.07
C ARG A 408 18.19 -24.69 3.85
N PHE A 409 18.52 -23.83 2.89
CA PHE A 409 17.66 -22.72 2.48
C PHE A 409 16.32 -23.23 1.92
N ASN A 410 15.21 -22.67 2.41
CA ASN A 410 13.87 -22.90 1.90
C ASN A 410 13.35 -21.64 1.17
N PRO A 411 13.30 -21.63 -0.17
CA PRO A 411 12.86 -20.45 -0.92
C PRO A 411 11.37 -20.15 -0.73
N SER A 412 10.56 -21.13 -0.33
CA SER A 412 9.11 -21.00 -0.34
C SER A 412 8.54 -20.27 0.88
N GLY A 413 9.33 -20.00 1.94
CA GLY A 413 8.86 -19.25 3.11
C GLY A 413 7.66 -19.85 3.86
N SER A 414 7.09 -20.95 3.38
CA SER A 414 5.90 -21.57 3.91
C SER A 414 6.33 -22.64 4.90
N GLY A 415 6.61 -22.23 6.14
CA GLY A 415 6.74 -23.16 7.25
C GLY A 415 5.45 -23.98 7.39
N SER A 416 5.54 -25.28 7.14
CA SER A 416 4.57 -26.22 7.72
C SER A 416 4.98 -26.43 9.17
N PRO A 417 4.11 -26.18 10.17
CA PRO A 417 4.49 -26.37 11.56
C PRO A 417 4.67 -27.87 11.83
N SER A 418 5.91 -28.31 12.04
CA SER A 418 6.21 -29.64 12.56
C SER A 418 5.99 -29.62 14.08
N SER A 419 4.79 -29.97 14.51
CA SER A 419 4.48 -30.26 15.91
C SER A 419 5.20 -31.54 16.35
N THR A 420 6.19 -31.39 17.23
CA THR A 420 6.66 -32.48 18.09
C THR A 420 6.03 -32.26 19.46
N GLY A 421 4.96 -33.00 19.74
CA GLY A 421 4.24 -32.98 21.02
C GLY A 421 3.70 -34.37 21.30
N ASP A 422 4.47 -35.12 22.08
CA ASP A 422 4.12 -36.43 22.60
C ASP A 422 3.02 -36.29 23.68
N SER A 423 1.87 -36.93 23.46
CA SER A 423 0.92 -37.28 24.51
C SER A 423 0.02 -38.41 24.01
N THR A 424 0.28 -39.56 24.59
CA THR A 424 -0.39 -40.85 24.50
C THR A 424 -1.84 -40.81 24.99
N VAL A 425 -2.82 -41.07 24.11
CA VAL A 425 -4.05 -41.80 24.44
C VAL A 425 -4.51 -42.63 23.23
N THR A 426 -4.94 -43.84 23.56
CA THR A 426 -5.10 -45.07 22.79
C THR A 426 -6.29 -45.11 21.80
N THR A 427 -6.15 -45.98 20.79
CA THR A 427 -7.16 -46.76 20.03
C THR A 427 -7.91 -46.13 18.83
N SER A 428 -7.51 -46.57 17.62
CA SER A 428 -8.29 -47.46 16.71
C SER A 428 -8.40 -47.04 15.24
N ALA A 429 -7.86 -47.92 14.40
CA ALA A 429 -8.28 -48.34 13.05
C ALA A 429 -8.22 -47.35 11.87
N ALA A 430 -7.37 -47.73 10.93
CA ALA A 430 -7.12 -47.18 9.60
C ALA A 430 -8.36 -47.11 8.70
N PHE A 431 -8.41 -46.09 7.83
CA PHE A 431 -8.70 -46.22 6.40
C PHE A 431 -8.16 -44.98 5.66
N ALA A 432 -7.28 -45.19 4.69
CA ALA A 432 -6.80 -44.14 3.77
C ALA A 432 -7.95 -43.64 2.88
N PRO A 433 -7.88 -42.38 2.37
CA PRO A 433 -8.53 -42.08 1.11
C PRO A 433 -7.58 -41.50 0.07
N ALA A 434 -7.72 -42.11 -1.10
CA ALA A 434 -7.16 -41.71 -2.37
C ALA A 434 -7.70 -40.36 -2.86
N ALA A 435 -6.90 -39.75 -3.73
CA ALA A 435 -7.23 -38.58 -4.54
C ALA A 435 -8.62 -38.67 -5.19
N SER A 436 -9.45 -37.63 -5.02
CA SER A 436 -10.65 -37.45 -5.83
C SER A 436 -10.65 -36.08 -6.51
N LYS A 437 -10.73 -36.13 -7.84
CA LYS A 437 -10.93 -35.00 -8.73
C LYS A 437 -12.42 -34.64 -8.69
N ASN A 438 -12.76 -33.46 -8.19
CA ASN A 438 -14.13 -32.96 -8.14
C ASN A 438 -14.68 -32.66 -9.55
N LYS A 439 -15.64 -33.48 -10.00
CA LYS A 439 -16.49 -33.26 -11.19
C LYS A 439 -17.78 -32.54 -10.77
N TRP A 440 -17.77 -31.22 -10.88
CA TRP A 440 -18.90 -30.33 -10.59
C TRP A 440 -20.12 -30.52 -11.52
N HIS A 441 -19.94 -31.00 -12.75
CA HIS A 441 -20.97 -30.96 -13.80
C HIS A 441 -22.11 -32.00 -13.69
N GLU A 442 -22.13 -32.85 -12.66
CA GLU A 442 -23.16 -33.90 -12.53
C GLU A 442 -24.35 -33.49 -11.65
N LYS A 443 -24.30 -32.34 -10.96
CA LYS A 443 -25.36 -31.92 -10.01
C LYS A 443 -26.62 -31.29 -10.61
N PHE A 444 -26.75 -31.16 -11.93
CA PHE A 444 -27.93 -30.51 -12.55
C PHE A 444 -28.80 -31.41 -13.41
N ARG A 445 -28.65 -32.73 -13.33
CA ARG A 445 -29.45 -33.66 -14.16
C ARG A 445 -30.17 -34.70 -13.32
N LYS A 446 -31.18 -34.27 -12.57
CA LYS A 446 -32.34 -35.10 -12.16
C LYS A 446 -33.43 -34.24 -11.51
N GLY A 447 -34.45 -33.93 -12.30
CA GLY A 447 -35.63 -33.20 -11.87
C GLY A 447 -36.65 -33.09 -13.00
N LYS A 448 -37.06 -34.22 -13.58
CA LYS A 448 -38.25 -34.30 -14.44
C LYS A 448 -38.93 -35.66 -14.27
N ILE A 449 -40.21 -35.58 -13.91
CA ILE A 449 -41.30 -36.54 -14.20
C ILE A 449 -41.31 -37.78 -13.30
N LYS A 450 -42.27 -37.88 -12.37
CA LYS A 450 -43.68 -38.22 -12.63
C LYS A 450 -44.57 -37.73 -11.51
#